data_AF-A0A7V9Z913-F1
#
_entry.id   AF-A0A7V9Z913-F1
#
_cell.length_a   1.000
_cell.length_b   1.000
_cell.length_c   1.000
_cell.angle_alpha   90.00
_cell.angle_beta   90.00
_cell.angle_gamma   90.00
#
_symmetry.space_group_name_H-M   'P 1'
#
loop_
_entity.id
_entity.type
_entity.pdbx_description
1 polymer ?
#
loop_
_entity_poly.entity_id
_entity_poly.type
_entity_poly.pdbx_seq_one_letter_code
_entity_poly.pdbx_strand_id
1 'polypeptide(L)'
;MGDPDRYRRHLRTTNGVERLNKDIGRRERTIRIFPNWESVYRLVGAVLIEIDEKWMSGHKYLDMSEYWQWQKTKEQGTRSINQEASAMKRVG
;
A
#
# COMPACT_ATOMS: atom_id res chain seq x y z
N MET A 1 1.23 -9.82 -17.08
CA MET A 1 1.65 -8.56 -16.43
C MET A 1 0.47 -7.59 -16.48
N GLY A 2 -0.36 -7.53 -15.44
CA GLY A 2 -1.64 -6.81 -15.50
C GLY A 2 -1.66 -5.45 -14.82
N ASP A 3 -1.01 -5.34 -13.66
CA ASP A 3 -1.02 -4.20 -12.75
C ASP A 3 -0.27 -2.97 -13.27
N PRO A 4 -0.68 -1.73 -12.91
CA PRO A 4 -0.03 -0.51 -13.39
C PRO A 4 1.42 -0.37 -12.90
N ASP A 5 2.33 0.06 -13.77
CA ASP A 5 3.79 0.09 -13.52
C ASP A 5 4.20 0.93 -12.30
N ARG A 6 3.37 1.90 -11.91
CA ARG A 6 3.59 2.72 -10.72
C ARG A 6 3.61 1.90 -9.42
N TYR A 7 2.77 0.88 -9.32
CA TYR A 7 2.67 0.03 -8.13
C TYR A 7 3.82 -0.98 -8.07
N ARG A 8 4.19 -1.57 -9.22
CA ARG A 8 5.31 -2.51 -9.31
C ARG A 8 6.60 -1.94 -8.77
N ARG A 9 6.92 -0.68 -9.08
CA ARG A 9 8.15 -0.03 -8.60
C ARG A 9 8.22 0.03 -7.08
N HIS A 10 7.10 0.34 -6.42
CA HIS A 10 7.04 0.42 -4.96
C HIS A 10 7.02 -0.98 -4.32
N LEU A 11 6.25 -1.91 -4.88
CA LEU A 11 6.08 -3.27 -4.34
C LEU A 11 7.28 -4.18 -4.59
N ARG A 12 8.09 -3.92 -5.62
CA ARG A 12 9.30 -4.71 -5.93
C ARG A 12 10.43 -4.46 -4.93
N THR A 13 10.37 -3.39 -4.14
CA THR A 13 11.49 -2.94 -3.30
C THR A 13 11.10 -2.85 -1.83
N THR A 14 12.08 -2.95 -0.94
CA THR A 14 11.94 -2.83 0.52
C THR A 14 12.07 -1.38 1.02
N ASN A 15 12.15 -0.41 0.11
CA ASN A 15 12.41 1.02 0.42
C ASN A 15 11.47 1.60 1.48
N GLY A 16 10.20 1.18 1.51
CA GLY A 16 9.23 1.65 2.50
C GLY A 16 9.56 1.18 3.91
N VAL A 17 9.92 -0.10 4.05
CA VAL A 17 10.30 -0.70 5.33
C VAL A 17 11.65 -0.15 5.80
N GLU A 18 12.61 0.00 4.89
CA GLU A 18 13.92 0.61 5.20
C GLU A 18 13.78 2.06 5.69
N ARG A 19 12.89 2.84 5.06
CA ARG A 19 12.58 4.21 5.50
C ARG A 19 11.95 4.23 6.89
N LEU A 20 10.98 3.35 7.15
CA LEU A 20 10.36 3.20 8.48
C LEU A 20 11.40 2.83 9.54
N ASN A 21 12.25 1.84 9.27
CA ASN A 21 13.32 1.42 10.18
C ASN A 21 14.32 2.55 10.44
N LYS A 22 14.63 3.36 9.43
CA LYS A 22 15.49 4.54 9.58
C LYS A 22 14.84 5.63 10.44
N ASP A 23 13.53 5.81 10.37
CA ASP A 23 12.79 6.77 11.20
C ASP A 23 12.73 6.32 12.67
N ILE A 24 12.49 5.02 12.90
CA ILE A 24 12.55 4.40 14.23
C ILE A 24 13.97 4.52 14.81
N GLY A 25 14.99 4.11 14.07
CA GLY A 25 16.39 4.15 14.53
C GLY A 25 16.91 5.56 14.81
N ARG A 26 16.40 6.59 14.11
CA ARG A 26 16.71 8.00 14.42
C ARG A 26 16.19 8.43 15.79
N ARG A 27 14.99 8.00 16.18
CA ARG A 27 14.39 8.33 17.49
C ARG A 27 14.96 7.48 18.61
N GLU A 28 15.21 6.21 18.32
CA GLU A 28 15.92 5.30 19.22
C GLU A 28 17.28 5.86 19.63
N ARG A 29 18.08 6.36 18.67
CA ARG A 29 19.40 6.95 18.93
C ARG A 29 19.35 8.10 19.94
N THR A 30 18.24 8.83 20.01
CA THR A 30 18.06 9.92 20.97
C THR A 30 17.77 9.38 22.38
N ILE A 31 17.02 8.29 22.50
CA ILE A 31 16.59 7.70 23.78
C ILE A 31 17.71 6.85 24.41
N ARG A 32 18.52 6.16 23.59
CA ARG A 32 19.66 5.29 23.96
C ARG A 32 19.32 4.03 24.77
N ILE A 33 18.49 4.12 25.82
CA ILE A 33 18.09 3.00 26.68
C ILE A 33 16.61 3.11 27.03
N PHE A 34 15.85 2.02 26.89
CA PHE A 34 14.44 1.97 27.27
C PHE A 34 14.26 1.39 28.67
N PRO A 35 13.36 1.96 29.50
CA PRO A 35 13.09 1.46 30.84
C PRO A 35 12.25 0.18 30.85
N ASN A 36 11.45 -0.07 29.81
CA ASN A 36 10.63 -1.29 29.65
C ASN A 36 10.17 -1.47 28.18
N TRP A 37 9.58 -2.64 27.89
CA TRP A 37 9.02 -2.97 26.58
C TRP A 37 7.86 -2.07 26.15
N GLU A 38 7.01 -1.63 27.09
CA GLU A 38 5.91 -0.71 26.78
C GLU A 38 6.41 0.62 26.20
N SER A 39 7.53 1.13 26.68
CA SER A 39 8.13 2.37 26.19
C SER A 39 8.58 2.24 24.74
N VAL A 40 9.04 1.05 24.33
CA VAL A 40 9.36 0.75 22.93
C VAL A 40 8.10 0.75 22.08
N TYR A 41 7.04 0.07 22.52
CA TYR A 41 5.77 0.06 21.80
C TYR A 41 5.17 1.46 21.64
N ARG A 42 5.26 2.30 22.67
CA ARG A 42 4.81 3.70 22.61
C ARG A 42 5.61 4.51 21.59
N LEU A 43 6.93 4.32 21.52
CA LEU A 43 7.75 5.00 20.52
C LEU A 43 7.37 4.58 19.10
N VAL A 44 7.29 3.27 18.85
CA VAL A 44 6.95 2.75 17.52
C VAL A 44 5.54 3.20 17.14
N GLY A 45 4.59 3.13 18.07
CA GLY A 45 3.22 3.62 17.88
C GLY A 45 3.18 5.11 17.54
N ALA A 46 3.94 5.95 18.24
CA ALA A 46 4.03 7.38 17.94
C ALA A 46 4.61 7.66 16.55
N VAL A 47 5.62 6.90 16.12
CA VAL A 47 6.18 7.01 14.75
C VAL A 47 5.13 6.65 13.70
N LEU A 48 4.38 5.56 13.93
CA LEU A 48 3.36 5.10 13.00
C LEU A 48 2.21 6.10 12.89
N ILE A 49 1.75 6.68 13.99
CA ILE A 49 0.72 7.72 14.00
C ILE A 49 1.16 8.93 13.17
N GLU A 50 2.40 9.40 13.35
CA GLU A 50 2.90 10.54 12.57
C GLU A 50 3.02 10.24 11.07
N ILE A 51 3.35 8.99 10.71
CA ILE A 51 3.36 8.56 9.30
C ILE A 51 1.94 8.53 8.75
N ASP A 52 0.98 8.02 9.51
CA ASP A 52 -0.43 7.96 9.12
C ASP A 52 -0.99 9.38 8.91
N GLU A 53 -0.75 10.30 9.83
CA GLU A 53 -1.14 11.72 9.71
C GLU A 53 -0.56 12.35 8.44
N LYS A 54 0.71 12.08 8.11
CA LYS A 54 1.34 12.54 6.87
C LYS A 54 0.64 11.98 5.64
N TRP A 55 0.28 10.71 5.65
CA TRP A 55 -0.45 10.09 4.54
C TRP A 55 -1.85 10.67 4.39
N MET A 56 -2.54 10.95 5.49
CA MET A 56 -3.85 11.60 5.49
C MET A 56 -3.79 13.03 4.95
N SER A 57 -2.71 13.77 5.23
CA SER A 57 -2.50 15.14 4.71
C SER A 57 -2.20 15.25 3.21
N GLY A 58 -2.12 14.11 2.50
CA GLY A 58 -1.89 14.07 1.05
C GLY A 58 -0.50 13.56 0.62
N HIS A 59 0.42 13.32 1.56
CA HIS A 59 1.75 12.75 1.27
C HIS A 59 1.72 11.22 1.31
N LYS A 60 0.74 10.61 0.62
CA LYS A 60 0.57 9.15 0.60
C LYS A 60 1.77 8.47 -0.04
N TYR A 61 2.37 7.52 0.67
CA TYR A 61 3.47 6.73 0.13
C TYR A 61 3.03 5.85 -1.06
N LEU A 62 1.81 5.33 -1.01
CA LEU A 62 1.19 4.59 -2.10
C LEU A 62 -0.28 4.98 -2.21
N ASP A 63 -0.65 5.69 -3.28
CA ASP A 63 -2.06 5.98 -3.58
C ASP A 63 -2.65 4.83 -4.38
N MET A 64 -3.73 4.21 -3.89
CA MET A 64 -4.39 3.06 -4.52
C MET A 64 -5.53 3.45 -5.45
N SER A 65 -5.85 4.74 -5.59
CA SER A 65 -6.96 5.23 -6.43
C SER A 65 -6.92 4.69 -7.87
N GLU A 66 -5.77 4.79 -8.53
CA GLU A 66 -5.51 4.33 -9.89
C GLU A 66 -5.60 2.79 -10.00
N TYR A 67 -5.08 2.06 -9.00
CA TYR A 67 -5.20 0.60 -8.94
C TYR A 67 -6.66 0.15 -8.89
N TRP A 68 -7.50 0.78 -8.06
CA TRP A 68 -8.91 0.43 -7.95
C TRP A 68 -9.69 0.72 -9.23
N GLN A 69 -9.31 1.77 -9.97
CA GLN A 69 -9.89 2.05 -11.29
C GLN A 69 -9.50 0.97 -12.30
N TRP A 70 -8.21 0.60 -12.35
CA TRP A 70 -7.71 -0.47 -13.20
C TRP A 70 -8.36 -1.83 -12.89
N GLN A 71 -8.59 -2.14 -11.62
CA GLN A 71 -9.26 -3.38 -11.25
C GLN A 71 -10.72 -3.41 -11.74
N LYS A 72 -11.44 -2.29 -11.63
CA LYS A 72 -12.82 -2.19 -12.14
C LYS A 72 -12.89 -2.35 -13.65
N THR A 73 -11.95 -1.79 -14.41
CA THR A 73 -11.93 -1.95 -15.88
C THR A 73 -11.65 -3.40 -16.28
N LYS A 74 -10.77 -4.10 -15.54
CA LYS A 74 -10.53 -5.55 -15.70
C LYS A 74 -11.79 -6.36 -15.46
N GLU A 75 -12.48 -6.13 -14.35
CA GLU A 75 -13.70 -6.85 -13.99
C GLU A 75 -14.84 -6.61 -14.98
N GLN A 76 -14.98 -5.38 -15.51
CA GLN A 76 -15.97 -5.05 -16.54
C GLN A 76 -15.64 -5.69 -17.90
N GLY A 77 -14.36 -5.73 -18.27
CA GLY A 77 -13.89 -6.46 -19.46
C GLY A 77 -14.21 -7.95 -19.34
N THR A 78 -13.91 -8.59 -18.20
CA THR A 78 -14.25 -10.01 -18.01
C THR A 78 -15.75 -10.28 -18.06
N ARG A 79 -16.59 -9.39 -17.52
CA ARG A 79 -18.06 -9.56 -17.55
C ARG A 79 -18.64 -9.43 -18.96
N SER A 80 -18.16 -8.47 -19.76
CA SER A 80 -18.62 -8.28 -21.15
C SER A 80 -18.24 -9.47 -22.04
N ILE A 81 -17.00 -9.95 -21.94
CA ILE A 81 -16.53 -11.13 -22.69
C ILE A 81 -17.37 -12.38 -22.35
N ASN A 82 -17.71 -12.58 -21.07
CA ASN A 82 -18.54 -13.71 -20.64
C ASN A 82 -20.01 -13.61 -21.08
N GLN A 83 -20.56 -12.39 -21.20
CA GLN A 83 -21.91 -12.14 -21.71
C GLN A 83 -21.98 -12.40 -23.22
N GLU A 84 -21.00 -11.94 -23.99
CA GLU A 84 -20.89 -12.21 -25.43
C GLU A 84 -20.72 -13.70 -25.72
N ALA A 85 -19.83 -14.38 -25.00
CA ALA A 85 -19.64 -15.83 -25.11
C ALA A 85 -20.93 -16.61 -24.76
N SER A 86 -21.69 -16.15 -23.76
CA SER A 86 -22.99 -16.75 -23.41
C SER A 86 -24.08 -16.46 -24.44
N ALA A 87 -24.05 -15.30 -25.10
CA ALA A 87 -25.00 -14.94 -26.15
C ALA A 87 -24.75 -15.76 -27.43
N MET A 88 -23.48 -15.93 -27.84
CA MET A 88 -23.09 -16.76 -28.99
C MET A 88 -23.47 -18.23 -28.81
N LYS A 89 -23.43 -18.75 -27.57
CA LYS A 89 -23.84 -20.13 -27.26
C LYS A 89 -25.34 -20.40 -27.32
N ARG A 90 -26.19 -19.36 -27.34
CA ARG A 90 -27.66 -19.49 -27.42
C ARG A 90 -28.22 -19.37 -28.83
N VAL A 91 -27.41 -18.95 -29.80
CA VAL A 91 -27.81 -18.69 -31.19
C VAL A 91 -27.50 -19.87 -32.12
N GLY A 92 -26.77 -20.88 -31.64
CA GLY A 92 -26.59 -22.18 -32.33
C GLY A 92 -27.35 -23.29 -31.61
#